data_AF-A0AAV9A1M3-F1
#
_entry.id   AF-A0AAV9A1M3-F1
#
_cell.length_a   1.000
_cell.length_b   1.000
_cell.length_c   1.000
_cell.angle_alpha   90.00
_cell.angle_beta   90.00
_cell.angle_gamma   90.00
#
_symmetry.space_group_name_H-M   'P 1'
#
loop_
_entity.id
_entity.type
_entity.pdbx_description
1 polymer ?
#
loop_
_entity_poly.entity_id
_entity_poly.type
_entity_poly.pdbx_seq_one_letter_code
_entity_poly.pdbx_strand_id
1 'polypeptide(L)'
;MYTLPSALAEFAKAGLHDPQLVRLDLETKISLYLKTIFFTLRQEEKYAGLIYLAREQIRLNEQTLIFVSTKHHVEFLSTLFREEGIEPSICYGDMDQDARKIHVANFKARRTTFLIVTDIAARGIDIPLLDNVVNWDFPPKPKFFVHRVGRVARAGRTGTTYSFVTSEDMPYLLDLHLFLSKPIRPAPSEEEVLQDREGTSSKIDQALARGEAIYGWFPQTVLDLVSDRVREIINESVELVSL
;
A
#
# COMPACT_ATOMS: atom_id res chain seq x y z
N MET A 1 3.25 3.59 21.75
CA MET A 1 3.12 3.72 23.20
C MET A 1 3.46 5.15 23.58
N TYR A 2 2.47 6.04 23.58
CA TYR A 2 2.63 7.34 24.24
C TYR A 2 2.34 7.09 25.71
N THR A 3 3.39 7.04 26.53
CA THR A 3 3.25 7.03 27.98
C THR A 3 2.86 8.45 28.41
N LEU A 4 1.82 8.58 29.25
CA LEU A 4 1.52 9.85 29.89
C LEU A 4 2.71 10.19 30.80
N PRO A 5 3.46 11.28 30.55
CA PRO A 5 4.56 11.65 31.43
C PRO A 5 4.03 11.86 32.84
N SER A 6 4.76 11.42 33.87
CA SER A 6 4.33 11.51 35.27
C SER A 6 3.89 12.92 35.66
N ALA A 7 4.59 13.94 35.16
CA ALA A 7 4.25 15.35 35.36
C ALA A 7 2.84 15.73 34.86
N LEU A 8 2.40 15.18 33.72
CA LEU A 8 1.08 15.45 33.17
C LEU A 8 -0.03 14.71 33.92
N ALA A 9 0.29 13.51 34.44
CA ALA A 9 -0.59 12.74 35.30
C ALA A 9 -0.84 13.43 36.65
N GLU A 10 0.21 14.02 37.24
CA GLU A 10 0.11 14.77 38.50
C GLU A 10 -0.66 16.09 38.32
N PHE A 11 -0.43 16.80 37.22
CA PHE A 11 -1.20 18.01 36.88
C PHE A 11 -2.69 17.70 36.73
N ALA A 12 -3.05 16.63 36.02
CA ALA A 12 -4.44 16.21 35.86
C ALA A 12 -5.11 15.84 37.20
N LYS A 13 -4.38 15.20 38.12
CA LYS A 13 -4.89 14.87 39.47
C LYS A 13 -5.11 16.10 40.35
N ALA A 14 -4.32 17.15 40.18
CA ALA A 14 -4.45 18.38 40.98
C ALA A 14 -5.63 19.26 40.55
N GLY A 15 -6.07 19.17 39.29
CA GLY A 15 -7.11 20.03 38.72
C GLY A 15 -8.46 19.37 38.42
N LEU A 16 -8.55 18.04 38.46
CA LEU A 16 -9.77 17.30 38.09
C LEU A 16 -10.35 16.55 39.29
N HIS A 17 -11.66 16.66 39.48
CA HIS A 17 -12.39 15.85 40.45
C HIS A 17 -12.94 14.60 39.76
N ASP A 18 -12.49 13.41 40.20
CA ASP A 18 -12.87 12.09 39.66
C ASP A 18 -12.74 11.94 38.12
N PRO A 19 -11.53 12.14 37.54
CA PRO A 19 -11.35 12.03 36.10
C PRO A 19 -11.48 10.58 35.62
N GLN A 20 -12.42 10.33 34.71
CA GLN A 20 -12.45 9.06 33.98
C GLN A 20 -11.36 9.04 32.90
N LEU A 21 -10.45 8.09 33.02
CA LEU A 21 -9.31 7.95 32.13
C LEU A 21 -9.74 7.17 30.88
N VAL A 22 -10.23 7.89 29.87
CA VAL A 22 -10.55 7.29 28.56
C VAL A 22 -9.24 7.09 27.78
N ARG A 23 -8.67 5.89 27.86
CA ARG A 23 -7.61 5.47 26.94
C ARG A 23 -8.22 5.21 25.58
N LEU A 24 -8.06 6.17 24.70
CA LEU A 24 -8.28 5.97 23.28
C LEU A 24 -7.09 5.18 22.72
N ASP A 25 -7.25 3.87 22.52
CA ASP A 25 -6.35 3.02 21.71
C ASP A 25 -6.44 3.40 20.22
N LEU A 26 -6.31 4.70 19.91
CA LEU A 26 -6.66 5.28 18.62
C LEU A 26 -5.60 5.07 17.54
N GLU A 27 -4.37 4.72 17.90
CA GLU A 27 -3.26 4.72 16.93
C GLU A 27 -2.95 3.37 16.29
N THR A 28 -3.58 2.29 16.75
CA THR A 28 -3.14 0.91 16.42
C THR A 28 -4.16 0.11 15.61
N LYS A 29 -5.41 0.57 15.51
CA LYS A 29 -6.48 -0.23 14.91
C LYS A 29 -6.58 0.01 13.41
N ILE A 30 -5.92 -0.87 12.66
CA ILE A 30 -6.25 -1.11 11.25
C ILE A 30 -7.72 -1.55 11.15
N SER A 31 -8.43 -1.05 10.14
CA SER A 31 -9.82 -1.45 9.89
C SER A 31 -9.94 -2.96 9.76
N LEU A 32 -10.97 -3.55 10.38
CA LEU A 32 -11.32 -4.97 10.19
C LEU A 32 -11.74 -5.26 8.74
N TYR A 33 -12.18 -4.22 8.01
CA TYR A 33 -12.55 -4.29 6.60
C TYR A 33 -11.36 -4.13 5.64
N LEU A 34 -10.13 -3.98 6.16
CA LEU A 34 -8.93 -3.94 5.34
C LEU A 34 -8.48 -5.36 4.98
N LYS A 35 -8.68 -5.70 3.70
CA LYS A 35 -8.09 -6.89 3.08
C LYS A 35 -6.58 -6.67 2.95
N THR A 36 -5.77 -7.57 3.50
CA THR A 36 -4.31 -7.39 3.57
C THR A 36 -3.60 -8.50 2.83
N ILE A 37 -2.89 -8.16 1.74
CA ILE A 37 -2.22 -9.11 0.85
C ILE A 37 -0.75 -8.72 0.74
N PHE A 38 0.13 -9.71 0.89
CA PHE A 38 1.58 -9.58 0.78
C PHE A 38 2.07 -10.47 -0.35
N PHE A 39 2.84 -9.87 -1.26
CA PHE A 39 3.54 -10.58 -2.31
C PHE A 39 5.02 -10.61 -1.98
N THR A 40 5.60 -11.80 -1.96
CA THR A 40 7.05 -11.99 -1.92
C THR A 40 7.57 -12.04 -3.34
N LEU A 41 8.57 -11.22 -3.66
CA LEU A 41 9.17 -11.13 -4.99
C LEU A 41 10.59 -10.56 -4.93
N ARG A 42 11.32 -10.69 -6.03
CA ARG A 42 12.65 -10.08 -6.19
C ARG A 42 12.53 -8.59 -6.52
N GLN A 43 13.61 -7.84 -6.34
CA GLN A 43 13.60 -6.39 -6.53
C GLN A 43 13.26 -6.01 -7.99
N GLU A 44 13.83 -6.73 -8.96
CA GLU A 44 13.62 -6.54 -10.39
C GLU A 44 12.19 -6.88 -10.84
N GLU A 45 11.50 -7.76 -10.11
CA GLU A 45 10.13 -8.19 -10.40
C GLU A 45 9.09 -7.17 -9.93
N LYS A 46 9.47 -6.18 -9.11
CA LYS A 46 8.52 -5.19 -8.54
C LYS A 46 7.85 -4.35 -9.60
N TYR A 47 8.55 -4.05 -10.70
CA TYR A 47 7.96 -3.30 -11.80
C TYR A 47 6.86 -4.10 -12.48
N ALA A 48 7.15 -5.35 -12.82
CA ALA A 48 6.19 -6.26 -13.44
C ALA A 48 4.99 -6.53 -12.51
N GLY A 49 5.24 -6.78 -11.22
CA GLY A 49 4.19 -6.97 -10.22
C GLY A 49 3.27 -5.76 -10.12
N LEU A 50 3.81 -4.54 -10.13
CA LEU A 50 3.00 -3.32 -10.06
C LEU A 50 2.14 -3.13 -11.31
N ILE A 51 2.73 -3.31 -12.49
CA ILE A 51 2.00 -3.19 -13.77
C ILE A 51 0.92 -4.26 -13.87
N TYR A 52 1.21 -5.51 -13.46
CA TYR A 52 0.22 -6.56 -13.40
C TYR A 52 -0.95 -6.19 -12.48
N LEU A 53 -0.68 -5.70 -11.27
CA LEU A 53 -1.74 -5.24 -10.37
C LEU A 53 -2.57 -4.11 -10.99
N ALA A 54 -1.92 -3.13 -11.61
CA ALA A 54 -2.57 -1.97 -12.21
C ALA A 54 -3.48 -2.32 -13.41
N ARG A 55 -3.13 -3.36 -14.17
CA ARG A 55 -3.87 -3.79 -15.38
C ARG A 55 -4.93 -4.85 -15.10
N GLU A 56 -4.59 -5.85 -14.29
CA GLU A 56 -5.36 -7.09 -14.20
C GLU A 56 -6.17 -7.19 -12.90
N GLN A 57 -5.76 -6.51 -11.83
CA GLN A 57 -6.37 -6.66 -10.50
C GLN A 57 -7.13 -5.42 -10.05
N ILE A 58 -6.55 -4.24 -10.25
CA ILE A 58 -7.12 -2.97 -9.82
C ILE A 58 -8.02 -2.45 -10.92
N ARG A 59 -9.29 -2.19 -10.59
CA ARG A 59 -10.24 -1.68 -11.57
C ARG A 59 -9.99 -0.19 -11.83
N LEU A 60 -10.26 0.27 -13.05
CA LEU A 60 -10.04 1.67 -13.46
C LEU A 60 -10.75 2.70 -12.57
N ASN A 61 -11.84 2.33 -11.90
CA ASN A 61 -12.60 3.20 -11.00
C ASN A 61 -12.19 3.12 -9.52
N GLU A 62 -11.20 2.27 -9.18
CA GLU A 62 -10.68 2.08 -7.84
C GLU A 62 -9.45 2.97 -7.58
N GLN A 63 -9.63 3.99 -6.76
CA GLN A 63 -8.54 4.93 -6.46
C GLN A 63 -7.46 4.24 -5.63
N THR A 64 -6.23 4.28 -6.16
CA THR A 64 -5.09 3.56 -5.61
C THR A 64 -3.94 4.51 -5.28
N LEU A 65 -3.45 4.43 -4.05
CA LEU A 65 -2.26 5.16 -3.62
C LEU A 65 -1.05 4.21 -3.56
N ILE A 66 0.02 4.55 -4.26
CA ILE A 66 1.24 3.74 -4.36
C ILE A 66 2.35 4.44 -3.56
N PHE A 67 2.85 3.78 -2.52
CA PHE A 67 3.93 4.30 -1.69
C PHE A 67 5.30 3.79 -2.14
N VAL A 68 6.22 4.73 -2.36
CA VAL A 68 7.64 4.51 -2.67
C VAL A 68 8.53 5.34 -1.74
N SER A 69 9.80 4.96 -1.61
CA SER A 69 10.72 5.57 -0.65
C SER A 69 11.39 6.83 -1.18
N THR A 70 11.61 6.94 -2.49
CA THR A 70 12.42 8.00 -3.10
C THR A 70 11.67 8.74 -4.19
N LYS A 71 12.06 9.99 -4.46
CA LYS A 71 11.54 10.76 -5.59
C LYS A 71 11.88 10.11 -6.94
N HIS A 72 13.08 9.50 -7.03
CA HIS A 72 13.53 8.79 -8.23
C HIS A 72 12.59 7.63 -8.57
N HIS A 73 12.15 6.86 -7.57
CA HIS A 73 11.12 5.83 -7.79
C HIS A 73 9.78 6.43 -8.21
N VAL A 74 9.39 7.60 -7.69
CA VAL A 74 8.15 8.26 -8.14
C VAL A 74 8.24 8.63 -9.62
N GLU A 75 9.34 9.26 -10.04
CA GLU A 75 9.57 9.69 -11.41
C GLU A 75 9.67 8.49 -12.35
N PHE A 76 10.52 7.50 -12.02
CA PHE A 76 10.67 6.29 -12.80
C PHE A 76 9.35 5.54 -13.00
N LEU A 77 8.61 5.29 -11.91
CA LEU A 77 7.32 4.60 -12.01
C LEU A 77 6.28 5.45 -12.76
N SER A 78 6.33 6.79 -12.63
CA SER A 78 5.44 7.66 -13.39
C SER A 78 5.67 7.53 -14.89
N THR A 79 6.93 7.55 -15.32
CA THR A 79 7.30 7.39 -16.73
C THR A 79 6.95 5.98 -17.21
N LEU A 80 7.25 4.94 -16.43
CA LEU A 80 6.89 3.56 -16.77
C LEU A 80 5.36 3.38 -16.93
N PHE A 81 4.56 3.97 -16.04
CA PHE A 81 3.10 3.95 -16.16
C PHE A 81 2.64 4.64 -17.46
N ARG A 82 3.24 5.76 -17.84
CA ARG A 82 2.90 6.49 -19.08
C ARG A 82 3.28 5.72 -20.34
N GLU A 83 4.42 5.05 -20.36
CA GLU A 83 4.81 4.15 -21.45
C GLU A 83 3.84 2.97 -21.56
N GLU A 84 3.30 2.52 -20.43
CA GLU A 84 2.17 1.60 -20.36
C GLU A 84 0.81 2.31 -20.63
N GLY A 85 0.76 3.56 -21.06
CA GLY A 85 -0.50 4.25 -21.39
C GLY A 85 -1.44 4.46 -20.20
N ILE A 86 -0.93 4.42 -18.98
CA ILE A 86 -1.63 4.74 -17.75
C ILE A 86 -1.12 6.10 -17.28
N GLU A 87 -1.99 7.10 -17.11
CA GLU A 87 -1.57 8.41 -16.57
C GLU A 87 -1.72 8.42 -15.03
N PRO A 88 -0.61 8.43 -14.26
CA PRO A 88 -0.67 8.56 -12.82
C PRO A 88 -0.60 10.04 -12.40
N SER A 89 -1.15 10.34 -11.23
CA SER A 89 -0.73 11.52 -10.49
C SER A 89 0.48 11.20 -9.63
N ILE A 90 1.30 12.20 -9.30
CA ILE A 90 2.50 12.00 -8.48
C ILE A 90 2.58 13.06 -7.37
N CYS A 91 3.25 12.72 -6.28
CA CYS A 91 3.55 13.67 -5.21
C CYS A 91 4.80 13.27 -4.42
N TYR A 92 5.83 14.11 -4.45
CA TYR A 92 7.06 13.92 -3.69
C TYR A 92 7.50 15.24 -3.03
N GLY A 93 8.51 15.20 -2.15
CA GLY A 93 8.78 16.25 -1.17
C GLY A 93 9.30 17.58 -1.74
N ASP A 94 10.11 17.53 -2.79
CA ASP A 94 10.73 18.66 -3.49
C ASP A 94 9.92 19.15 -4.70
N MET A 95 8.71 18.61 -4.91
CA MET A 95 7.81 19.04 -5.98
C MET A 95 7.31 20.47 -5.74
N ASP A 96 7.21 21.25 -6.82
CA ASP A 96 6.57 22.57 -6.78
C ASP A 96 5.16 22.50 -6.17
N GLN A 97 4.83 23.46 -5.32
CA GLN A 97 3.61 23.41 -4.52
C GLN A 97 2.34 23.54 -5.38
N ASP A 98 2.39 24.24 -6.52
CA ASP A 98 1.24 24.34 -7.42
C ASP A 98 1.10 23.09 -8.29
N ALA A 99 2.22 22.53 -8.79
CA ALA A 99 2.23 21.22 -9.43
C ALA A 99 1.65 20.13 -8.51
N ARG A 100 2.05 20.12 -7.23
CA ARG A 100 1.53 19.21 -6.20
C ARG A 100 0.02 19.33 -6.05
N LYS A 101 -0.51 20.56 -5.97
CA LYS A 101 -1.97 20.79 -5.88
C LYS A 101 -2.70 20.25 -7.11
N ILE A 102 -2.14 20.43 -8.31
CA ILE A 102 -2.73 19.94 -9.56
C ILE A 102 -2.84 18.41 -9.55
N HIS A 103 -1.77 17.69 -9.23
CA HIS A 103 -1.78 16.23 -9.17
C HIS A 103 -2.75 15.70 -8.11
N VAL A 104 -2.74 16.27 -6.91
CA VAL A 104 -3.68 15.88 -5.85
C VAL A 104 -5.12 16.18 -6.26
N ALA A 105 -5.39 17.32 -6.92
CA ALA A 105 -6.71 17.67 -7.41
C ALA A 105 -7.20 16.72 -8.52
N ASN A 106 -6.33 16.36 -9.48
CA ASN A 106 -6.66 15.41 -10.54
C ASN A 106 -7.00 14.03 -9.96
N PHE A 107 -6.21 13.56 -9.00
CA PHE A 107 -6.49 12.32 -8.30
C PHE A 107 -7.82 12.39 -7.54
N LYS A 108 -8.05 13.45 -6.74
CA LYS A 108 -9.32 13.66 -6.01
C LYS A 108 -10.53 13.69 -6.94
N ALA A 109 -10.40 14.33 -8.09
CA ALA A 109 -11.43 14.41 -9.12
C ALA A 109 -11.59 13.11 -9.93
N ARG A 110 -10.85 12.04 -9.59
CA ARG A 110 -10.86 10.74 -10.30
C ARG A 110 -10.46 10.84 -11.77
N ARG A 111 -9.67 11.87 -12.13
CA ARG A 111 -9.09 11.99 -13.48
C ARG A 111 -7.92 11.04 -13.68
N THR A 112 -7.22 10.70 -12.59
CA THR A 112 -6.21 9.65 -12.55
C THR A 112 -6.61 8.61 -11.50
N THR A 113 -6.41 7.34 -11.81
CA THR A 113 -6.73 6.21 -10.92
C THR A 113 -5.63 5.98 -9.88
N PHE A 114 -4.38 6.29 -10.25
CA PHE A 114 -3.20 6.07 -9.42
C PHE A 114 -2.62 7.40 -8.93
N LEU A 115 -2.11 7.39 -7.69
CA LEU A 115 -1.29 8.46 -7.13
C LEU A 115 -0.01 7.83 -6.53
N ILE A 116 1.15 8.15 -7.09
CA ILE A 116 2.45 7.62 -6.65
C ILE A 116 3.10 8.65 -5.71
N VAL A 117 3.44 8.25 -4.49
CA VAL A 117 3.88 9.17 -3.44
C VAL A 117 5.00 8.65 -2.56
N THR A 118 5.75 9.57 -1.97
CA THR A 118 6.60 9.27 -0.81
C THR A 118 5.87 9.46 0.51
N ASP A 119 6.31 8.78 1.58
CA ASP A 119 5.73 8.95 2.94
C ASP A 119 5.78 10.40 3.43
N ILE A 120 6.80 11.16 3.05
CA ILE A 120 6.94 12.56 3.42
C ILE A 120 5.88 13.39 2.70
N ALA A 121 5.74 13.19 1.39
CA ALA A 121 4.80 13.95 0.57
C ALA A 121 3.34 13.61 0.83
N ALA A 122 3.04 12.38 1.28
CA ALA A 122 1.72 11.96 1.69
C ALA A 122 1.24 12.64 2.99
N ARG A 123 2.15 13.18 3.81
CA ARG A 123 1.77 13.93 5.02
C ARG A 123 1.26 15.31 4.65
N GLY A 124 0.11 15.66 5.23
CA GLY A 124 -0.49 16.99 5.06
C GLY A 124 -1.21 17.21 3.74
N ILE A 125 -1.28 16.21 2.85
CA ILE A 125 -2.22 16.24 1.72
C ILE A 125 -3.55 15.64 2.11
N ASP A 126 -4.62 16.31 1.69
CA ASP A 126 -5.99 15.87 1.87
C ASP A 126 -6.34 14.80 0.82
N ILE A 127 -5.93 13.55 1.09
CA ILE A 127 -6.22 12.38 0.27
C ILE A 127 -7.62 11.84 0.62
N PRO A 128 -8.47 11.54 -0.37
CA PRO A 128 -9.81 11.00 -0.13
C PRO A 128 -9.74 9.58 0.44
N LEU A 129 -10.91 9.00 0.72
CA LEU A 129 -10.97 7.56 1.00
C LEU A 129 -10.53 6.77 -0.24
N LEU A 130 -9.69 5.78 -0.01
CA LEU A 130 -9.07 4.97 -1.04
C LEU A 130 -9.69 3.58 -1.09
N ASP A 131 -9.76 3.02 -2.29
CA ASP A 131 -10.15 1.63 -2.50
C ASP A 131 -8.92 0.72 -2.25
N ASN A 132 -7.75 1.15 -2.72
CA ASN A 132 -6.51 0.38 -2.60
C ASN A 132 -5.32 1.22 -2.12
N VAL A 133 -4.39 0.55 -1.43
CA VAL A 133 -3.02 1.02 -1.21
C VAL A 133 -2.04 -0.03 -1.70
N VAL A 134 -0.99 0.40 -2.39
CA VAL A 134 0.15 -0.44 -2.75
C VAL A 134 1.38 0.05 -2.01
N ASN A 135 1.94 -0.78 -1.14
CA ASN A 135 3.28 -0.56 -0.58
C ASN A 135 4.28 -1.16 -1.58
N TRP A 136 4.68 -0.37 -2.57
CA TRP A 136 5.71 -0.81 -3.51
C TRP A 136 7.03 -0.96 -2.78
N ASP A 137 7.43 0.05 -1.99
CA ASP A 137 8.47 -0.13 -0.97
C ASP A 137 7.84 -0.52 0.36
N PHE A 138 8.28 -1.64 0.95
CA PHE A 138 7.76 -2.08 2.23
C PHE A 138 8.11 -1.08 3.34
N PRO A 139 7.18 -0.75 4.26
CA PRO A 139 7.45 0.22 5.30
C PRO A 139 8.43 -0.33 6.36
N PRO A 140 9.47 0.41 6.75
CA PRO A 140 10.50 -0.09 7.67
C PRO A 140 10.04 -0.14 9.14
N LYS A 141 8.86 0.41 9.48
CA LYS A 141 8.26 0.30 10.81
C LYS A 141 6.76 0.11 10.73
N PRO A 142 6.14 -0.63 11.66
CA PRO A 142 4.69 -0.89 11.64
C PRO A 142 3.82 0.38 11.65
N LYS A 143 4.26 1.44 12.33
CA LYS A 143 3.54 2.72 12.35
C LYS A 143 3.38 3.35 10.96
N PHE A 144 4.38 3.21 10.08
CA PHE A 144 4.27 3.71 8.71
C PHE A 144 3.21 2.92 7.94
N PHE A 145 3.19 1.58 8.09
CA PHE A 145 2.15 0.76 7.49
C PHE A 145 0.75 1.22 7.90
N VAL A 146 0.50 1.41 9.21
CA VAL A 146 -0.79 1.91 9.72
C VAL A 146 -1.14 3.28 9.14
N HIS A 147 -0.19 4.20 9.04
CA HIS A 147 -0.43 5.51 8.44
C HIS A 147 -0.80 5.42 6.95
N ARG A 148 -0.09 4.59 6.19
CA ARG A 148 -0.31 4.39 4.74
C ARG A 148 -1.69 3.81 4.45
N VAL A 149 -2.06 2.73 5.14
CA VAL A 149 -3.37 2.07 4.97
C VAL A 149 -4.48 2.79 5.72
N GLY A 150 -4.12 3.80 6.53
CA GLY A 150 -5.05 4.54 7.37
C GLY A 150 -6.12 5.29 6.60
N ARG A 151 -6.06 5.39 5.26
CA ARG A 151 -7.09 6.01 4.39
C ARG A 151 -7.91 5.00 3.57
N VAL A 152 -7.60 3.71 3.72
CA VAL A 152 -8.31 2.60 3.09
C VAL A 152 -9.32 2.01 4.06
N ALA A 153 -10.37 1.36 3.52
CA ALA A 153 -11.35 0.61 4.31
C ALA A 153 -12.01 1.42 5.45
N ARG A 154 -12.34 2.69 5.17
CA ARG A 154 -13.02 3.61 6.10
C ARG A 154 -14.49 3.80 5.73
N ALA A 155 -15.26 4.32 6.69
CA ALA A 155 -16.68 4.65 6.54
C ALA A 155 -17.54 3.47 6.05
N GLY A 156 -17.26 2.26 6.59
CA GLY A 156 -18.01 1.04 6.25
C GLY A 156 -17.67 0.42 4.90
N ARG A 157 -16.73 1.00 4.13
CA ARG A 157 -16.23 0.42 2.88
C ARG A 157 -15.12 -0.59 3.17
N THR A 158 -15.07 -1.65 2.37
CA THR A 158 -13.88 -2.51 2.27
C THR A 158 -12.80 -1.82 1.45
N GLY A 159 -11.56 -2.22 1.65
CA GLY A 159 -10.47 -1.84 0.76
C GLY A 159 -9.30 -2.79 0.92
N THR A 160 -8.35 -2.71 -0.02
CA THR A 160 -7.27 -3.69 -0.11
C THR A 160 -5.91 -3.00 0.03
N THR A 161 -5.01 -3.63 0.78
CA THR A 161 -3.59 -3.27 0.74
C THR A 161 -2.81 -4.40 0.09
N TYR A 162 -2.00 -4.03 -0.89
CA TYR A 162 -1.03 -4.91 -1.55
C TYR A 162 0.36 -4.46 -1.10
N SER A 163 1.16 -5.37 -0.55
CA SER A 163 2.50 -5.04 -0.08
C SER A 163 3.52 -5.91 -0.78
N PHE A 164 4.51 -5.30 -1.42
CA PHE A 164 5.65 -6.00 -1.99
C PHE A 164 6.69 -6.19 -0.90
N VAL A 165 7.18 -7.43 -0.79
CA VAL A 165 8.15 -7.86 0.22
C VAL A 165 9.31 -8.53 -0.51
N THR A 166 10.48 -7.94 -0.40
CA THR A 166 11.74 -8.54 -0.85
C THR A 166 12.43 -9.28 0.31
N SER A 167 13.53 -9.96 0.02
CA SER A 167 14.36 -10.59 1.06
C SER A 167 14.85 -9.59 2.12
N GLU A 168 15.13 -8.35 1.72
CA GLU A 168 15.58 -7.28 2.63
C GLU A 168 14.47 -6.78 3.56
N ASP A 169 13.20 -6.98 3.17
CA ASP A 169 12.04 -6.51 3.92
C ASP A 169 11.58 -7.50 5.01
N MET A 170 12.10 -8.72 5.02
CA MET A 170 11.68 -9.79 5.93
C MET A 170 11.73 -9.41 7.42
N PRO A 171 12.76 -8.71 7.93
CA PRO A 171 12.76 -8.23 9.32
C PRO A 171 11.63 -7.26 9.62
N TYR A 172 11.35 -6.32 8.70
CA TYR A 172 10.28 -5.33 8.86
C TYR A 172 8.89 -5.98 8.79
N LEU A 173 8.75 -7.01 7.95
CA LEU A 173 7.54 -7.80 7.86
C LEU A 173 7.24 -8.51 9.19
N LEU A 174 8.26 -9.13 9.80
CA LEU A 174 8.13 -9.77 11.11
C LEU A 174 7.70 -8.77 12.18
N ASP A 175 8.34 -7.59 12.22
CA ASP A 175 7.96 -6.51 13.14
C ASP A 175 6.50 -6.09 12.94
N LEU A 176 6.05 -5.97 11.69
CA LEU A 176 4.66 -5.65 11.36
C LEU A 176 3.71 -6.74 11.86
N HIS A 177 4.04 -8.01 11.68
CA HIS A 177 3.22 -9.11 12.15
C HIS A 177 3.07 -9.15 13.66
N LEU A 178 4.18 -9.03 14.39
CA LEU A 178 4.15 -8.97 15.85
C LEU A 178 3.32 -7.78 16.33
N PHE A 179 3.42 -6.65 15.64
CA PHE A 179 2.64 -5.46 15.95
C PHE A 179 1.14 -5.61 15.64
N LEU A 180 0.76 -6.20 14.51
CA LEU A 180 -0.64 -6.35 14.10
C LEU A 180 -1.34 -7.51 14.79
N SER A 181 -0.60 -8.56 15.17
CA SER A 181 -1.14 -9.79 15.75
C SER A 181 -2.30 -10.39 14.95
N LYS A 182 -2.28 -10.22 13.62
CA LYS A 182 -3.28 -10.79 12.71
C LYS A 182 -2.89 -12.22 12.31
N PRO A 183 -3.86 -13.15 12.20
CA PRO A 183 -3.60 -14.47 11.66
C PRO A 183 -3.07 -14.38 10.22
N ILE A 184 -2.19 -15.30 9.88
CA ILE A 184 -1.52 -15.37 8.58
C ILE A 184 -2.06 -16.59 7.85
N ARG A 185 -2.33 -16.45 6.56
CA ARG A 185 -2.72 -17.54 5.67
C ARG A 185 -1.86 -17.53 4.41
N PRO A 186 -1.29 -18.68 4.00
CA PRO A 186 -0.66 -18.76 2.69
C PRO A 186 -1.69 -18.59 1.59
N ALA A 187 -1.28 -17.95 0.50
CA ALA A 187 -1.99 -17.94 -0.75
C ALA A 187 -2.08 -19.38 -1.31
N PRO A 188 -3.13 -19.70 -2.07
CA PRO A 188 -3.27 -21.01 -2.69
C PRO A 188 -2.12 -21.26 -3.68
N SER A 189 -1.77 -22.54 -3.87
CA SER A 189 -0.84 -22.92 -4.93
C SER A 189 -1.46 -22.76 -6.32
N GLU A 190 -0.63 -22.68 -7.36
CA GLU A 190 -1.13 -22.65 -8.74
C GLU A 190 -2.01 -23.87 -9.05
N GLU A 191 -1.64 -25.05 -8.54
CA GLU A 191 -2.39 -26.29 -8.73
C GLU A 191 -3.77 -26.21 -8.06
N GLU A 192 -3.87 -25.66 -6.85
CA GLU A 192 -5.15 -25.45 -6.16
C GLU A 192 -6.06 -24.49 -6.94
N VAL A 193 -5.48 -23.42 -7.50
CA VAL A 193 -6.21 -22.46 -8.34
C VAL A 193 -6.67 -23.09 -9.65
N LEU A 194 -5.84 -23.92 -10.29
CA LEU A 194 -6.17 -24.61 -11.54
C LEU A 194 -7.26 -25.67 -11.36
N GLN A 195 -7.26 -26.37 -10.21
CA GLN A 195 -8.26 -27.40 -9.91
C GLN A 195 -9.62 -26.81 -9.56
N ASP A 196 -9.65 -25.72 -8.77
CA ASP A 196 -10.89 -25.07 -8.32
C ASP A 196 -10.69 -23.56 -8.14
N ARG A 197 -10.75 -22.83 -9.26
CA ARG A 197 -10.54 -21.38 -9.26
C ARG A 197 -11.58 -20.63 -8.42
N GLU A 198 -12.86 -20.95 -8.60
CA GLU A 198 -13.95 -20.25 -7.93
C GLU A 198 -13.98 -20.54 -6.41
N GLY A 199 -13.84 -21.80 -6.01
CA GLY A 199 -13.82 -22.17 -4.61
C GLY A 199 -12.57 -21.64 -3.89
N THR A 200 -11.43 -21.61 -4.57
CA THR A 200 -10.20 -21.02 -4.03
C THR A 200 -10.32 -19.50 -3.86
N SER A 201 -10.87 -18.80 -4.84
CA SER A 201 -11.17 -17.36 -4.72
C SER A 201 -12.10 -17.07 -3.55
N SER A 202 -13.18 -17.87 -3.40
CA SER A 202 -14.13 -17.73 -2.29
C SER A 202 -13.48 -17.97 -0.91
N LYS A 203 -12.61 -18.98 -0.79
CA LYS A 203 -11.85 -19.24 0.45
C LYS A 203 -10.96 -18.06 0.84
N ILE A 204 -10.31 -17.43 -0.15
CA ILE A 204 -9.45 -16.26 0.07
C ILE A 204 -10.29 -15.06 0.52
N ASP A 205 -11.40 -14.79 -0.15
CA ASP A 205 -12.31 -13.71 0.24
C ASP A 205 -12.86 -13.90 1.67
N GLN A 206 -13.19 -15.13 2.06
CA GLN A 206 -13.61 -15.46 3.42
C GLN A 206 -12.50 -15.25 4.45
N ALA A 207 -11.27 -15.67 4.15
CA ALA A 207 -10.12 -15.46 5.04
C ALA A 207 -9.84 -13.96 5.23
N LEU A 208 -9.87 -13.19 4.14
CA LEU A 208 -9.73 -11.73 4.18
C LEU A 208 -10.87 -11.07 4.97
N ALA A 209 -12.11 -11.55 4.84
CA ALA A 209 -13.26 -11.06 5.61
C ALA A 209 -13.15 -11.38 7.12
N ARG A 210 -12.45 -12.46 7.50
CA ARG A 210 -12.09 -12.77 8.90
C ARG A 210 -10.91 -11.94 9.43
N GLY A 211 -10.32 -11.08 8.59
CA GLY A 211 -9.18 -10.25 8.94
C GLY A 211 -7.84 -10.97 8.89
N GLU A 212 -7.78 -12.17 8.29
CA GLU A 212 -6.52 -12.88 8.01
C GLU A 212 -5.72 -12.13 6.94
N ALA A 213 -4.40 -12.12 7.09
CA ALA A 213 -3.50 -11.58 6.08
C ALA A 213 -3.03 -12.70 5.14
N ILE A 214 -3.10 -12.46 3.83
CA ILE A 214 -2.73 -13.43 2.80
C ILE A 214 -1.30 -13.22 2.33
N TYR A 215 -0.53 -14.30 2.23
CA TYR A 215 0.89 -14.29 1.85
C TYR A 215 1.13 -15.19 0.66
N GLY A 216 1.66 -14.64 -0.43
CA GLY A 216 1.94 -15.45 -1.60
C GLY A 216 2.96 -14.84 -2.53
N TRP A 217 2.99 -15.40 -3.74
CA TRP A 217 3.82 -14.97 -4.85
C TRP A 217 2.89 -14.66 -6.03
N PHE A 218 3.37 -13.85 -6.97
CA PHE A 218 2.75 -13.83 -8.28
C PHE A 218 3.04 -15.16 -8.99
N PRO A 219 2.09 -15.71 -9.78
CA PRO A 219 2.37 -16.83 -10.66
C PRO A 219 3.57 -16.49 -11.54
N GLN A 220 4.62 -17.30 -11.50
CA GLN A 220 5.90 -16.94 -12.11
C GLN A 220 5.78 -16.78 -13.62
N THR A 221 5.01 -17.66 -14.25
CA THR A 221 4.72 -17.62 -15.69
C THR A 221 4.08 -16.29 -16.14
N VAL A 222 3.22 -15.71 -15.30
CA VAL A 222 2.57 -14.42 -15.57
C VAL A 222 3.55 -13.27 -15.34
N LEU A 223 4.32 -13.37 -14.25
CA LEU A 223 5.28 -12.34 -13.88
C LEU A 223 6.43 -12.23 -14.89
N ASP A 224 6.91 -13.36 -15.41
CA ASP A 224 7.97 -13.42 -16.43
C ASP A 224 7.54 -12.72 -17.72
N LEU A 225 6.33 -13.00 -18.21
CA LEU A 225 5.78 -12.36 -19.40
C LEU A 225 5.71 -10.83 -19.26
N VAL A 226 5.22 -10.35 -18.11
CA VAL A 226 5.15 -8.91 -17.84
C VAL A 226 6.56 -8.33 -17.63
N SER A 227 7.47 -9.08 -17.03
CA SER A 227 8.86 -8.65 -16.80
C SER A 227 9.62 -8.47 -18.10
N ASP A 228 9.44 -9.37 -19.06
CA ASP A 228 10.07 -9.25 -20.38
C ASP A 228 9.56 -8.00 -21.10
N ARG A 229 8.24 -7.76 -21.12
CA ARG A 229 7.65 -6.54 -21.68
C ARG A 229 8.16 -5.27 -21.01
N VAL A 230 8.19 -5.25 -19.68
CA VAL A 230 8.68 -4.09 -18.92
C VAL A 230 10.16 -3.85 -19.20
N ARG A 231 10.98 -4.89 -19.33
CA ARG A 231 12.39 -4.76 -19.71
C ARG A 231 12.54 -4.18 -21.12
N GLU A 232 11.72 -4.59 -22.08
CA GLU A 232 11.72 -3.99 -23.42
C GLU A 232 11.39 -2.50 -23.37
N ILE A 233 10.31 -2.11 -22.67
CA ILE A 233 9.92 -0.70 -22.51
C ILE A 233 11.05 0.13 -21.87
N ILE A 234 11.66 -0.38 -20.80
CA ILE A 234 12.76 0.32 -20.11
C ILE A 234 13.95 0.50 -21.06
N ASN A 235 14.29 -0.51 -21.86
CA ASN A 235 15.43 -0.44 -22.77
C ASN A 235 15.20 0.48 -23.98
N GLU A 236 13.95 0.62 -24.42
CA GLU A 236 13.57 1.47 -25.55
C GLU A 236 13.34 2.94 -25.16
N SER A 237 12.94 3.20 -23.91
CA SER A 237 12.67 4.55 -23.41
C SER A 237 13.94 5.24 -22.92
N VAL A 238 14.43 6.20 -23.71
CA VAL A 238 15.61 7.02 -23.36
C VAL A 238 15.43 7.74 -22.01
N GLU A 239 14.20 8.16 -21.69
CA GLU A 239 13.89 8.80 -20.42
C GLU A 239 14.08 7.83 -19.25
N LEU A 240 13.51 6.62 -19.33
CA LEU A 240 13.66 5.61 -18.27
C LEU A 240 15.11 5.17 -18.06
N VAL A 241 15.91 5.05 -19.13
CA VAL A 241 17.34 4.71 -19.04
C VAL A 241 18.14 5.82 -18.33
N SER A 242 17.67 7.07 -18.38
CA SER A 242 18.36 8.23 -17.82
C SER A 242 18.05 8.52 -16.35
N LEU A 243 17.01 7.90 -15.79
CA LEU A 243 16.52 8.08 -14.42
C LEU A 243 17.13 7.08 -13.44
#